data_AF-A0A965PQ64-F1
#
_entry.id   AF-A0A965PQ64-F1
#
_cell.length_a   1.000
_cell.length_b   1.000
_cell.length_c   1.000
_cell.angle_alpha   90.00
_cell.angle_beta   90.00
_cell.angle_gamma   90.00
#
_symmetry.space_group_name_H-M   'P 1'
#
loop_
_entity.id
_entity.type
_entity.pdbx_description
1 polymer ?
#
loop_
_entity_poly.entity_id
_entity_poly.type
_entity_poly.pdbx_seq_one_letter_code
_entity_poly.pdbx_strand_id
1 'polypeptide(L)'
;MTTKNNTQAASVKDGRAEALAEFLGCSVDELSLERHDHYGLETYSFGREEYAVGTDEEADEACIRYVRENAWAFRPSFICEYCNLPHELEEALEIMQSKKCEEANDAILALINKANGGIDGFADVAVAADGRGHLLSSYDGNENEEKGFFIYRIN
;
A
#
# COMPACT_ATOMS: atom_id res chain seq x y z
N MET A 1 35.63 18.73 0.56
CA MET A 1 35.05 17.84 -0.47
C MET A 1 33.56 17.86 -0.26
N THR A 2 32.85 18.65 -1.05
CA THR A 2 31.40 18.80 -0.95
C THR A 2 30.77 17.74 -1.82
N THR A 3 30.26 16.68 -1.21
CA THR A 3 29.51 15.62 -1.90
C THR A 3 28.25 16.27 -2.46
N LYS A 4 28.17 16.36 -3.80
CA LYS A 4 26.93 16.72 -4.48
C LYS A 4 26.00 15.52 -4.32
N ASN A 5 25.00 15.65 -3.45
CA ASN A 5 23.85 14.75 -3.48
C ASN A 5 23.21 14.90 -4.84
N ASN A 6 23.24 13.82 -5.61
CA ASN A 6 22.66 13.76 -6.94
C ASN A 6 21.16 13.51 -6.77
N THR A 7 20.46 14.53 -6.27
CA THR A 7 19.01 14.55 -6.21
C THR A 7 18.50 14.80 -7.62
N GLN A 8 17.94 13.77 -8.24
CA GLN A 8 17.24 13.91 -9.50
C GLN A 8 15.90 14.56 -9.15
N ALA A 9 15.76 15.85 -9.45
CA ALA A 9 14.51 16.58 -9.25
C ALA A 9 13.34 15.79 -9.85
N ALA A 10 12.19 15.82 -9.16
CA ALA A 10 10.98 15.14 -9.60
C ALA A 10 10.61 15.49 -11.06
N SER A 11 10.24 14.47 -11.83
CA SER A 11 9.88 14.61 -13.25
C SER A 11 8.40 15.00 -13.37
N VAL A 12 8.14 16.21 -13.86
CA VAL A 12 6.82 16.86 -14.14
C VAL A 12 5.94 16.11 -15.17
N LYS A 13 6.32 14.92 -15.63
CA LYS A 13 5.79 14.38 -16.90
C LYS A 13 4.29 14.05 -16.92
N ASP A 14 3.65 13.86 -15.77
CA ASP A 14 2.24 13.44 -15.69
C ASP A 14 1.38 14.17 -14.64
N GLY A 15 1.95 15.06 -13.83
CA GLY A 15 1.20 15.81 -12.81
C GLY A 15 1.34 15.30 -11.37
N ARG A 16 1.96 14.13 -11.11
CA ARG A 16 2.09 13.57 -9.75
C ARG A 16 2.88 14.48 -8.83
N ALA A 17 4.02 14.96 -9.30
CA ALA A 17 4.87 15.86 -8.53
C ALA A 17 4.15 17.19 -8.24
N GLU A 18 3.35 17.71 -9.17
CA GLU A 18 2.53 18.90 -9.01
C GLU A 18 1.38 18.71 -8.00
N ALA A 19 0.78 17.52 -7.96
CA ALA A 19 -0.24 17.17 -6.99
C ALA A 19 0.36 17.13 -5.58
N LEU A 20 1.48 16.41 -5.43
CA LEU A 20 2.17 16.31 -4.15
C LEU A 20 2.69 17.66 -3.65
N ALA A 21 3.30 18.46 -4.54
CA ALA A 21 3.81 19.78 -4.18
C ALA A 21 2.68 20.72 -3.70
N GLU A 22 1.51 20.67 -4.34
CA GLU A 22 0.35 21.45 -3.91
C GLU A 22 -0.18 21.00 -2.54
N PHE A 23 -0.32 19.68 -2.34
CA PHE A 23 -0.73 19.10 -1.07
C PHE A 23 0.23 19.50 0.09
N LEU A 24 1.54 19.50 -0.17
CA LEU A 24 2.56 19.87 0.83
C LEU A 24 2.78 21.38 0.96
N GLY A 25 2.21 22.19 0.06
CA GLY A 25 2.44 23.63 0.01
C GLY A 25 3.89 24.01 -0.32
N CYS A 26 4.58 23.21 -1.13
CA CYS A 26 5.97 23.41 -1.55
C CYS A 26 6.10 23.54 -3.08
N SER A 27 7.31 23.73 -3.58
CA SER A 27 7.62 23.71 -5.01
C SER A 27 8.06 22.31 -5.46
N VAL A 28 7.79 21.96 -6.73
CA VAL A 28 8.20 20.67 -7.31
C VAL A 28 9.71 20.45 -7.24
N ASP A 29 10.51 21.51 -7.31
CA ASP A 29 11.98 21.44 -7.21
C ASP A 29 12.48 21.02 -5.81
N GLU A 30 11.60 21.06 -4.79
CA GLU A 30 11.89 20.58 -3.43
C GLU A 30 11.60 19.08 -3.26
N LEU A 31 10.97 18.45 -4.26
CA LEU A 31 10.68 17.02 -4.28
C LEU A 31 11.78 16.25 -5.00
N SER A 32 12.09 15.07 -4.45
CA SER A 32 12.99 14.11 -5.10
C SER A 32 12.20 12.89 -5.51
N LEU A 33 12.31 12.47 -6.76
CA LEU A 33 11.78 11.17 -7.19
C LEU A 33 12.70 10.06 -6.67
N GLU A 34 12.15 9.11 -5.95
CA GLU A 34 12.90 7.97 -5.42
C GLU A 34 13.06 6.86 -6.47
N ARG A 35 13.97 5.91 -6.18
CA ARG A 35 14.28 4.80 -7.10
C ARG A 35 13.49 3.53 -6.82
N HIS A 36 12.78 3.49 -5.71
CA HIS A 36 11.85 2.43 -5.35
C HIS A 36 10.42 2.88 -5.68
N ASP A 37 9.49 1.92 -5.60
CA ASP A 37 8.07 2.17 -5.64
C ASP A 37 7.45 1.70 -4.31
N HIS A 38 6.20 2.09 -4.07
CA HIS A 38 5.39 1.56 -2.97
C HIS A 38 4.22 0.78 -3.55
N TYR A 39 4.39 -0.53 -3.70
CA TYR A 39 3.42 -1.41 -4.35
C TYR A 39 3.05 -0.96 -5.78
N GLY A 40 4.03 -0.45 -6.53
CA GLY A 40 3.85 0.08 -7.88
C GLY A 40 3.54 1.57 -7.96
N LEU A 41 3.31 2.25 -6.84
CA LEU A 41 3.15 3.71 -6.81
C LEU A 41 4.51 4.41 -6.85
N GLU A 42 4.62 5.50 -7.61
CA GLU A 42 5.83 6.32 -7.60
C GLU A 42 6.02 6.96 -6.22
N THR A 43 7.25 6.88 -5.70
CA THR A 43 7.57 7.46 -4.40
C THR A 43 8.42 8.72 -4.54
N TYR A 44 8.09 9.72 -3.74
CA TYR A 44 8.75 11.01 -3.69
C TYR A 44 9.19 11.32 -2.26
N SER A 45 10.34 11.96 -2.10
CA SER A 45 10.77 12.48 -0.81
C SER A 45 10.67 14.00 -0.73
N PHE A 46 10.20 14.47 0.43
CA PHE A 46 10.22 15.87 0.85
C PHE A 46 10.88 15.98 2.22
N GLY A 47 12.12 16.48 2.25
CA GLY A 47 12.92 16.53 3.48
C GLY A 47 13.28 15.14 3.99
N ARG A 48 12.57 14.65 5.01
CA ARG A 48 12.75 13.30 5.60
C ARG A 48 11.53 12.40 5.42
N GLU A 49 10.49 12.94 4.80
CA GLU A 49 9.19 12.29 4.64
C GLU A 49 9.11 11.72 3.22
N GLU A 50 8.55 10.53 3.08
CA GLU A 50 8.31 9.87 1.81
C GLU A 50 6.81 9.70 1.56
N TYR A 51 6.43 9.86 0.29
CA TYR A 51 5.05 9.81 -0.17
C TYR A 51 4.93 8.93 -1.39
N ALA A 52 3.96 8.04 -1.39
CA ALA A 52 3.53 7.28 -2.57
C ALA A 52 2.40 8.03 -3.27
N VAL A 53 2.50 8.19 -4.60
CA VAL A 53 1.54 8.95 -5.40
C VAL A 53 1.11 8.16 -6.63
N GLY A 54 -0.20 8.10 -6.89
CA GLY A 54 -0.76 7.41 -8.05
C GLY A 54 -2.15 7.90 -8.44
N THR A 55 -2.65 7.43 -9.59
CA THR A 55 -4.06 7.61 -9.96
C THR A 55 -4.96 6.70 -9.12
N ASP A 56 -6.28 6.87 -9.25
CA ASP A 56 -7.26 6.00 -8.59
C ASP A 56 -7.03 4.52 -8.92
N GLU A 57 -6.84 4.21 -10.20
CA GLU A 57 -6.63 2.84 -10.67
C GLU A 57 -5.29 2.27 -10.19
N GLU A 58 -4.24 3.07 -10.14
CA GLU A 58 -2.93 2.64 -9.61
C GLU A 58 -2.98 2.39 -8.10
N ALA A 59 -3.77 3.18 -7.36
CA ALA A 59 -3.99 2.96 -5.94
C ALA A 59 -4.75 1.64 -5.68
N ASP A 60 -5.75 1.33 -6.50
CA ASP A 60 -6.46 0.04 -6.43
C ASP A 60 -5.52 -1.13 -6.75
N GLU A 61 -4.70 -1.02 -7.80
CA GLU A 61 -3.67 -2.02 -8.11
C GLU A 61 -2.65 -2.18 -6.98
N ALA A 62 -2.25 -1.08 -6.33
CA ALA A 62 -1.34 -1.07 -5.20
C ALA A 62 -1.95 -1.80 -4.00
N CYS A 63 -3.24 -1.65 -3.72
CA CYS A 63 -3.93 -2.42 -2.68
C CYS A 63 -3.93 -3.93 -2.96
N ILE A 64 -4.12 -4.34 -4.22
CA ILE A 64 -4.04 -5.75 -4.62
C ILE A 64 -2.62 -6.30 -4.39
N ARG A 65 -1.58 -5.51 -4.72
CA ARG A 65 -0.18 -5.90 -4.47
C ARG A 65 0.15 -5.94 -2.98
N TYR A 66 -0.35 -4.99 -2.19
CA TYR A 66 -0.24 -5.01 -0.73
C TYR A 66 -0.80 -6.31 -0.16
N VAL A 67 -2.02 -6.70 -0.54
CA VAL A 67 -2.64 -7.96 -0.11
C VAL A 67 -1.80 -9.15 -0.54
N ARG A 68 -1.26 -9.14 -1.76
CA ARG A 68 -0.41 -10.21 -2.27
C ARG A 68 0.83 -10.43 -1.41
N GLU A 69 1.45 -9.35 -0.96
CA GLU A 69 2.70 -9.43 -0.20
C GLU A 69 2.47 -9.62 1.30
N ASN A 70 1.29 -9.21 1.81
CA ASN A 70 1.00 -9.11 3.23
C ASN A 70 -0.27 -9.86 3.69
N ALA A 71 -0.79 -10.81 2.92
CA ALA A 71 -1.96 -11.62 3.30
C ALA A 71 -1.80 -12.26 4.69
N TRP A 72 -0.58 -12.64 5.07
CA TRP A 72 -0.25 -13.17 6.38
C TRP A 72 -0.48 -12.21 7.55
N ALA A 73 -0.59 -10.90 7.32
CA ALA A 73 -0.78 -9.89 8.36
C ALA A 73 -2.25 -9.57 8.63
N PHE A 74 -3.17 -10.04 7.78
CA PHE A 74 -4.60 -9.83 7.96
C PHE A 74 -5.15 -10.63 9.15
N ARG A 75 -6.19 -10.11 9.79
CA ARG A 75 -6.81 -10.76 10.94
C ARG A 75 -7.31 -12.17 10.57
N PRO A 76 -7.01 -13.20 11.37
CA PRO A 76 -7.50 -14.55 11.17
C PRO A 76 -9.02 -14.65 10.91
N SER A 77 -9.83 -13.92 11.68
CA SER A 77 -11.30 -13.86 11.52
C SER A 77 -11.71 -13.33 10.15
N PHE A 78 -11.03 -12.29 9.67
CA PHE A 78 -11.30 -11.67 8.37
C PHE A 78 -10.99 -12.65 7.22
N ILE A 79 -9.88 -13.39 7.33
CA ILE A 79 -9.52 -14.45 6.38
C ILE A 79 -10.57 -15.57 6.41
N CYS A 80 -10.98 -16.01 7.60
CA CYS A 80 -12.02 -17.05 7.75
C CYS A 80 -13.35 -16.63 7.13
N GLU A 81 -13.80 -15.41 7.40
CA GLU A 81 -15.05 -14.87 6.87
C GLU A 81 -15.03 -14.82 5.33
N TYR A 82 -14.00 -14.19 4.74
CA TYR A 82 -13.90 -14.08 3.28
C TYR A 82 -13.77 -15.46 2.60
N CYS A 83 -12.98 -16.36 3.18
CA CYS A 83 -12.75 -17.70 2.63
C CYS A 83 -13.90 -18.68 2.96
N ASN A 84 -14.96 -18.24 3.64
CA ASN A 84 -16.07 -19.08 4.11
C ASN A 84 -15.58 -20.32 4.88
N LEU A 85 -14.59 -20.11 5.76
CA LEU A 85 -14.03 -21.13 6.63
C LEU A 85 -14.78 -21.17 7.97
N PRO A 86 -14.87 -22.35 8.62
CA PRO A 86 -15.42 -22.45 9.98
C PRO A 86 -14.64 -21.56 10.96
N HIS A 87 -15.35 -20.90 11.87
CA HIS A 87 -14.74 -20.03 12.88
C HIS A 87 -13.74 -20.76 13.78
N GLU A 88 -13.90 -22.07 13.98
CA GLU A 88 -12.97 -22.92 14.72
C GLU A 88 -11.55 -22.99 14.10
N LEU A 89 -11.38 -22.56 12.84
CA LEU A 89 -10.06 -22.46 12.21
C LEU A 89 -9.34 -21.15 12.51
N GLU A 90 -9.99 -20.17 13.14
CA GLU A 90 -9.39 -18.86 13.45
C GLU A 90 -8.14 -19.00 14.34
N GLU A 91 -8.24 -19.77 15.43
CA GLU A 91 -7.10 -20.03 16.34
C GLU A 91 -5.95 -20.75 15.60
N ALA A 92 -6.27 -21.66 14.69
CA ALA A 92 -5.25 -22.38 13.92
C ALA A 92 -4.50 -21.45 12.95
N LEU A 93 -5.22 -20.51 12.30
CA LEU A 93 -4.61 -19.47 11.47
C LEU A 93 -3.77 -18.51 12.32
N GLU A 94 -4.26 -18.07 13.47
CA GLU A 94 -3.52 -17.20 14.39
C GLU A 94 -2.21 -17.84 14.87
N ILE A 95 -2.23 -19.12 15.25
CA ILE A 95 -1.04 -19.87 15.63
C ILE A 95 -0.06 -20.00 14.45
N MET A 96 -0.57 -20.19 13.22
CA MET A 96 0.27 -20.26 12.04
C MET A 96 0.93 -18.91 11.74
N GLN A 97 0.15 -17.83 11.69
CA GLN A 97 0.63 -16.47 11.41
C GLN A 97 1.61 -16.00 12.48
N SER A 98 1.36 -16.27 13.77
CA SER A 98 2.28 -15.89 14.86
C SER A 98 3.62 -16.64 14.86
N LYS A 99 3.66 -17.88 14.35
CA LYS A 99 4.89 -18.69 14.28
C LYS A 99 5.70 -18.46 13.01
N LYS A 100 5.01 -18.20 11.90
CA LYS A 100 5.62 -18.14 10.57
C LYS A 100 5.72 -16.73 10.01
N CYS A 101 4.94 -15.79 10.52
CA CYS A 101 4.85 -14.42 10.02
C CYS A 101 4.73 -14.41 8.48
N GLU A 102 5.66 -13.76 7.79
CA GLU A 102 5.74 -13.67 6.34
C GLU A 102 5.79 -15.04 5.65
N GLU A 103 6.38 -16.07 6.30
CA GLU A 103 6.42 -17.43 5.75
C GLU A 103 5.04 -18.12 5.70
N ALA A 104 4.01 -17.55 6.34
CA ALA A 104 2.64 -18.01 6.21
C ALA A 104 1.95 -17.48 4.94
N ASN A 105 2.51 -16.46 4.28
CA ASN A 105 1.82 -15.69 3.23
C ASN A 105 1.31 -16.57 2.09
N ASP A 106 2.16 -17.45 1.55
CA ASP A 106 1.78 -18.35 0.44
C ASP A 106 0.61 -19.28 0.82
N ALA A 107 0.57 -19.75 2.07
CA ALA A 107 -0.51 -20.61 2.55
C ALA A 107 -1.83 -19.84 2.67
N ILE A 108 -1.79 -18.59 3.18
CA ILE A 108 -2.97 -17.72 3.27
C ILE A 108 -3.45 -17.33 1.87
N LEU A 109 -2.56 -16.95 0.96
CA LEU A 109 -2.92 -16.67 -0.43
C LEU A 109 -3.55 -17.87 -1.12
N ALA A 110 -3.11 -19.10 -0.82
CA ALA A 110 -3.72 -20.29 -1.38
C ALA A 110 -5.17 -20.50 -0.91
N LEU A 111 -5.54 -20.01 0.28
CA LEU A 111 -6.92 -19.97 0.75
C LEU A 111 -7.71 -18.88 0.02
N ILE A 112 -7.19 -17.65 0.00
CA ILE A 112 -7.82 -16.48 -0.63
C ILE A 112 -8.08 -16.75 -2.12
N ASN A 113 -7.11 -17.28 -2.86
CA ASN A 113 -7.25 -17.57 -4.30
C ASN A 113 -8.28 -18.66 -4.62
N LYS A 114 -8.66 -19.50 -3.65
CA LYS A 114 -9.73 -20.50 -3.81
C LYS A 114 -11.10 -19.95 -3.42
N ALA A 115 -11.15 -18.85 -2.67
CA ALA A 115 -12.39 -18.18 -2.32
C ALA A 115 -13.00 -17.49 -3.54
N ASN A 116 -14.31 -17.24 -3.48
CA ASN A 116 -15.00 -16.51 -4.54
C ASN A 116 -14.50 -15.06 -4.58
N GLY A 117 -14.02 -14.60 -5.73
CA GLY A 117 -13.41 -13.27 -5.91
C GLY A 117 -11.87 -13.29 -5.83
N GLY A 118 -11.25 -14.36 -5.34
CA GLY A 118 -9.80 -14.50 -5.30
C GLY A 118 -9.12 -13.37 -4.53
N ILE A 119 -7.93 -12.97 -4.98
CA ILE A 119 -7.17 -11.87 -4.37
C ILE A 119 -7.81 -10.50 -4.62
N ASP A 120 -8.38 -10.27 -5.81
CA ASP A 120 -8.96 -8.99 -6.18
C ASP A 120 -10.17 -8.69 -5.28
N GLY A 121 -11.07 -9.66 -5.13
CA GLY A 121 -12.21 -9.52 -4.22
C GLY A 121 -11.79 -9.38 -2.74
N PHE A 122 -10.64 -9.94 -2.35
CA PHE A 122 -10.13 -9.79 -0.98
C PHE A 122 -9.63 -8.36 -0.74
N ALA A 123 -8.94 -7.79 -1.73
CA ALA A 123 -8.53 -6.40 -1.69
C ALA A 123 -9.75 -5.47 -1.65
N ASP A 124 -10.78 -5.73 -2.46
CA ASP A 124 -12.03 -4.95 -2.46
C ASP A 124 -12.69 -4.93 -1.07
N VAL A 125 -12.82 -6.08 -0.41
CA VAL A 125 -13.42 -6.12 0.93
C VAL A 125 -12.54 -5.51 2.01
N ALA A 126 -11.21 -5.59 1.87
CA ALA A 126 -10.28 -4.96 2.80
C ALA A 126 -10.34 -3.43 2.71
N VAL A 127 -10.36 -2.90 1.47
CA VAL A 127 -10.52 -1.48 1.21
C VAL A 127 -11.90 -1.00 1.67
N ALA A 128 -12.97 -1.77 1.46
CA ALA A 128 -14.29 -1.41 1.94
C ALA A 128 -14.40 -1.37 3.48
N ALA A 129 -13.59 -2.16 4.19
CA ALA A 129 -13.58 -2.22 5.65
C ALA A 129 -12.75 -1.09 6.27
N ASP A 130 -11.52 -0.88 5.80
CA ASP A 130 -10.53 -0.03 6.46
C ASP A 130 -10.04 1.16 5.59
N GLY A 131 -10.42 1.21 4.31
CA GLY A 131 -9.94 2.20 3.34
C GLY A 131 -8.53 1.91 2.82
N ARG A 132 -8.20 2.41 1.61
CA ARG A 132 -6.86 2.21 1.00
C ARG A 132 -5.75 2.84 1.84
N GLY A 133 -6.02 3.95 2.52
CA GLY A 133 -5.06 4.61 3.41
C GLY A 133 -4.51 3.67 4.48
N HIS A 134 -5.33 2.78 5.04
CA HIS A 134 -4.88 1.79 6.03
C HIS A 134 -3.91 0.75 5.44
N LEU A 135 -4.00 0.48 4.13
CA LEU A 135 -3.13 -0.46 3.42
C LEU A 135 -1.84 0.23 2.92
N LEU A 136 -1.97 1.44 2.39
CA LEU A 136 -0.91 2.13 1.61
C LEU A 136 -0.21 3.27 2.35
N SER A 137 -0.77 3.78 3.46
CA SER A 137 -0.13 4.84 4.26
C SER A 137 0.40 4.27 5.57
N SER A 138 1.60 3.70 5.53
CA SER A 138 2.23 3.07 6.70
C SER A 138 2.54 4.02 7.85
N TYR A 139 2.47 5.34 7.64
CA TYR A 139 2.73 6.32 8.68
C TYR A 139 1.47 6.77 9.43
N ASP A 140 0.44 7.23 8.71
CA ASP A 140 -0.75 7.85 9.31
C ASP A 140 -2.09 7.20 8.93
N GLY A 141 -2.09 6.21 8.02
CA GLY A 141 -3.30 5.53 7.56
C GLY A 141 -4.20 6.40 6.68
N ASN A 142 -3.79 7.61 6.28
CA ASN A 142 -4.62 8.52 5.50
C ASN A 142 -4.48 8.30 4.00
N GLU A 143 -5.59 8.46 3.30
CA GLU A 143 -5.63 8.71 1.87
C GLU A 143 -5.93 10.18 1.63
N ASN A 144 -5.08 10.86 0.87
CA ASN A 144 -5.28 12.25 0.47
C ASN A 144 -5.44 12.32 -1.04
N GLU A 145 -6.21 13.28 -1.54
CA GLU A 145 -6.44 13.47 -2.99
C GLU A 145 -6.09 14.91 -3.37
N GLU A 146 -5.28 15.07 -4.43
CA GLU A 146 -4.98 16.37 -5.01
C GLU A 146 -4.82 16.22 -6.53
N LYS A 147 -5.44 17.12 -7.31
CA LYS A 147 -5.43 17.07 -8.80
C LYS A 147 -5.78 15.70 -9.43
N GLY A 148 -6.61 14.89 -8.77
CA GLY A 148 -6.98 13.55 -9.26
C GLY A 148 -5.89 12.48 -9.03
N PHE A 149 -4.89 12.77 -8.20
CA PHE A 149 -3.91 11.81 -7.70
C PHE A 149 -4.15 11.55 -6.21
N PHE A 150 -3.88 10.32 -5.79
CA PHE A 150 -3.93 9.89 -4.41
C PHE A 150 -2.53 9.87 -3.79
N ILE A 151 -2.42 10.34 -2.56
CA ILE A 151 -1.17 10.59 -1.85
C ILE A 151 -1.20 9.90 -0.49
N TYR A 152 -0.22 9.04 -0.25
CA TYR A 152 -0.05 8.26 0.98
C TYR A 152 1.30 8.53 1.61
N ARG A 153 1.35 8.75 2.93
CA ARG A 153 2.60 8.99 3.64
C ARG A 153 3.17 7.68 4.17
N ILE A 154 4.41 7.37 3.80
CA ILE A 154 4.97 6.02 4.06
C ILE A 154 6.04 5.99 5.16
N ASN A 155 6.45 7.12 5.74
CA ASN A 155 7.36 7.18 6.91
C ASN A 155 7.28 8.46 7.78
#